data_AF-A0A1I5CD15-F1
#
_entry.id   AF-A0A1I5CD15-F1
#
_cell.length_a   1.000
_cell.length_b   1.000
_cell.length_c   1.000
_cell.angle_alpha   90.00
_cell.angle_beta   90.00
_cell.angle_gamma   90.00
#
_symmetry.space_group_name_H-M   'P 1'
#
loop_
_entity.id
_entity.type
_entity.pdbx_description
1 polymer ?
#
loop_
_entity_poly.entity_id
_entity_poly.type
_entity_poly.pdbx_seq_one_letter_code
_entity_poly.pdbx_strand_id
1 'polypeptide(L)'
;MKNIAQNKKTANAILTVSFLILLYWNIAHNIDVYKYIVVGALYEMSALLVAAGTFILPLFILIVALVSKFNLNKKYYIALGILALTITLLFTIYN
;
A
#
# COMPACT_ATOMS: atom_id res chain seq x y z
N MET A 1 22.31 0.95 -14.66
CA MET A 1 21.26 1.24 -13.66
C MET A 1 21.23 0.11 -12.64
N LYS A 2 21.30 0.38 -11.33
CA LYS A 2 20.99 -0.66 -10.32
C LYS A 2 19.56 -1.14 -10.61
N ASN A 3 19.39 -2.42 -10.93
CA ASN A 3 18.08 -2.98 -11.24
C ASN A 3 17.13 -2.73 -10.05
N ILE A 4 16.12 -1.87 -10.24
CA ILE A 4 15.17 -1.45 -9.19
C ILE A 4 14.52 -2.68 -8.53
N ALA A 5 14.28 -3.73 -9.32
CA ALA A 5 13.74 -5.00 -8.86
C ALA A 5 14.55 -5.69 -7.76
N GLN A 6 15.88 -5.48 -7.71
CA GLN A 6 16.77 -6.12 -6.74
C GLN A 6 17.27 -5.15 -5.66
N ASN A 7 16.90 -3.86 -5.75
CA ASN A 7 17.33 -2.87 -4.79
C ASN A 7 16.63 -3.08 -3.44
N LYS A 8 17.41 -3.52 -2.44
CA LYS A 8 16.91 -3.77 -1.08
C LYS A 8 16.30 -2.54 -0.40
N LYS A 9 16.83 -1.33 -0.64
CA LYS A 9 16.32 -0.09 -0.03
C LYS A 9 14.95 0.25 -0.59
N THR A 10 14.80 0.21 -1.92
CA THR A 10 13.52 0.45 -2.60
C THR A 10 12.48 -0.60 -2.21
N ALA A 11 12.86 -1.89 -2.20
CA ALA A 11 11.97 -2.97 -1.83
C ALA A 11 11.52 -2.87 -0.35
N ASN A 12 12.41 -2.43 0.55
CA ASN A 12 12.05 -2.10 1.93
C ASN A 12 11.05 -0.96 2.01
N ALA A 13 11.31 0.14 1.31
CA ALA A 13 10.42 1.31 1.34
C ALA A 13 9.01 0.95 0.85
N ILE A 14 8.91 0.21 -0.26
CA ILE A 14 7.62 -0.23 -0.81
C ILE A 14 6.89 -1.16 0.16
N LEU A 15 7.60 -2.10 0.78
CA LEU A 15 7.02 -2.97 1.79
C LEU A 15 6.51 -2.17 3.00
N THR A 16 7.32 -1.24 3.53
CA THR A 16 6.92 -0.37 4.64
C THR A 16 5.69 0.46 4.28
N VAL A 17 5.66 1.09 3.10
CA VAL A 17 4.49 1.86 2.64
C VAL A 17 3.26 0.97 2.51
N SER A 18 3.40 -0.26 2.01
CA SER A 18 2.29 -1.22 1.89
C SER A 18 1.70 -1.57 3.26
N PHE A 19 2.55 -1.77 4.27
CA PHE A 19 2.09 -1.98 5.65
C PHE A 19 1.38 -0.74 6.23
N LEU A 20 1.92 0.47 5.99
CA LEU A 20 1.28 1.71 6.44
C LEU A 20 -0.10 1.91 5.80
N ILE A 21 -0.23 1.59 4.51
CA ILE A 21 -1.53 1.62 3.81
C ILE A 21 -2.52 0.65 4.45
N LEU A 22 -2.11 -0.60 4.73
CA LEU A 22 -2.97 -1.58 5.40
C LEU A 22 -3.43 -1.09 6.78
N LEU A 23 -2.49 -0.57 7.60
CA LEU A 23 -2.79 -0.04 8.93
C LEU A 23 -3.72 1.18 8.86
N TYR A 24 -3.47 2.09 7.91
CA TYR A 24 -4.29 3.28 7.71
C TYR A 24 -5.76 2.91 7.49
N TRP A 25 -6.04 2.01 6.55
CA TRP A 25 -7.42 1.60 6.25
C TRP A 25 -8.07 0.83 7.39
N ASN A 26 -7.30 0.01 8.11
CA ASN A 26 -7.81 -0.65 9.32
C ASN A 26 -8.18 0.36 10.41
N ILE A 27 -7.36 1.38 10.64
CA ILE A 27 -7.67 2.44 11.60
C ILE A 27 -8.91 3.22 11.16
N ALA A 28 -8.95 3.63 9.88
CA ALA A 28 -10.03 4.44 9.34
C ALA A 28 -11.41 3.75 9.41
N HIS A 29 -11.45 2.42 9.23
CA HIS A 29 -12.72 1.68 9.23
C HIS A 29 -13.11 1.05 10.57
N ASN A 30 -12.17 0.85 11.50
CA ASN A 30 -12.48 0.29 12.82
C ASN A 30 -12.60 1.35 13.93
N ILE A 31 -12.12 2.57 13.70
CA ILE A 31 -12.20 3.68 14.65
C ILE A 31 -13.04 4.79 14.04
N ASP A 32 -13.92 5.40 14.85
CA ASP A 32 -14.61 6.62 14.46
C ASP A 32 -13.61 7.77 14.31
N VAL A 33 -13.15 8.00 13.08
CA VAL A 33 -12.18 9.04 12.74
C VAL A 33 -12.73 10.45 12.96
N TYR A 34 -14.05 10.61 12.95
CA TYR A 34 -14.71 11.91 13.17
C TYR A 34 -14.93 12.23 14.64
N LYS A 35 -14.77 11.24 15.54
CA LYS A 35 -14.81 11.45 16.99
C LYS A 35 -13.81 12.49 17.49
N TYR A 36 -12.64 12.60 16.85
CA TYR A 36 -11.60 13.55 17.21
C TYR A 36 -11.27 14.46 16.03
N ILE A 37 -11.42 15.78 16.20
CA ILE A 37 -11.24 16.79 15.15
C ILE A 37 -9.90 16.62 14.41
N VAL A 38 -8.82 16.39 15.14
CA VAL A 38 -7.48 16.23 14.56
C VAL A 38 -7.38 14.95 13.72
N VAL A 39 -7.97 13.84 14.18
CA VAL A 39 -7.94 12.56 13.45
C VAL A 39 -8.77 12.66 12.18
N GLY A 40 -9.95 13.28 12.25
CA GLY A 40 -10.80 13.53 11.08
C GLY A 40 -10.12 14.41 10.04
N ALA A 41 -9.49 15.51 10.46
CA ALA A 41 -8.75 16.38 9.55
C ALA A 41 -7.58 15.65 8.87
N LEU A 42 -6.80 14.87 9.63
CA LEU A 42 -5.71 14.07 9.05
C LEU A 42 -6.23 13.02 8.07
N TYR A 43 -7.36 12.38 8.38
CA TYR A 43 -8.00 11.42 7.48
C TYR A 43 -8.39 12.09 6.16
N GLU A 44 -9.17 13.17 6.20
CA GLU A 44 -9.62 13.89 4.99
C GLU A 44 -8.45 14.35 4.11
N MET A 45 -7.38 14.87 4.72
CA MET A 45 -6.21 15.35 3.99
C MET A 45 -5.39 14.23 3.34
N SER A 46 -5.41 13.02 3.92
CA SER A 46 -4.55 11.91 3.49
C SER A 46 -5.28 10.80 2.74
N ALA A 47 -6.59 10.67 2.88
CA ALA A 47 -7.38 9.55 2.39
C ALA A 47 -7.23 9.38 0.88
N LEU A 48 -7.31 10.47 0.12
CA LEU A 48 -7.17 10.42 -1.33
C LEU A 48 -5.75 10.00 -1.77
N LEU A 49 -4.72 10.46 -1.06
CA LEU A 49 -3.33 10.06 -1.32
C LEU A 49 -3.10 8.58 -0.99
N VAL A 50 -3.61 8.12 0.15
CA VAL A 50 -3.50 6.71 0.57
C VAL A 50 -4.30 5.80 -0.36
N ALA A 51 -5.48 6.23 -0.80
CA ALA A 51 -6.28 5.54 -1.81
C ALA A 51 -5.53 5.42 -3.13
N ALA A 52 -4.95 6.52 -3.64
CA ALA A 52 -4.11 6.48 -4.82
C ALA A 52 -2.94 5.51 -4.66
N GLY A 53 -2.23 5.54 -3.53
CA GLY A 53 -1.16 4.60 -3.21
C GLY A 53 -1.63 3.13 -3.18
N THR A 54 -2.83 2.88 -2.67
CA THR A 54 -3.42 1.53 -2.58
C THR A 54 -3.57 0.88 -3.95
N PHE A 55 -3.93 1.64 -4.98
CA PHE A 55 -4.15 1.13 -6.34
C PHE A 55 -2.95 1.31 -7.29
N ILE A 56 -2.18 2.39 -7.15
CA ILE A 56 -1.03 2.67 -8.02
C ILE A 56 0.16 1.78 -7.66
N LEU A 57 0.42 1.56 -6.36
CA LEU A 57 1.57 0.79 -5.91
C LEU A 57 1.57 -0.67 -6.39
N PRO A 58 0.47 -1.45 -6.36
CA PRO A 58 0.48 -2.79 -6.93
C PRO A 58 0.71 -2.77 -8.44
N LEU A 59 0.16 -1.81 -9.18
CA LEU A 59 0.44 -1.65 -10.62
C LEU A 59 1.92 -1.35 -10.87
N PHE A 60 2.53 -0.48 -10.08
CA PHE A 60 3.96 -0.21 -10.15
C PHE A 60 4.79 -1.49 -9.92
N ILE A 61 4.46 -2.28 -8.90
CA ILE A 61 5.15 -3.55 -8.63
C ILE A 61 5.01 -4.52 -9.81
N LEU A 62 3.81 -4.62 -10.41
CA LEU A 62 3.58 -5.45 -11.59
C LEU A 62 4.40 -5.00 -12.81
N ILE A 63 4.49 -3.69 -13.07
CA ILE A 63 5.33 -3.16 -14.15
C ILE A 63 6.80 -3.53 -13.91
N VAL A 64 7.30 -3.34 -12.69
CA VAL A 64 8.68 -3.72 -12.33
C VAL A 64 8.88 -5.23 -12.47
N ALA A 65 7.87 -6.05 -12.14
CA ALA A 65 7.89 -7.50 -12.35
C ALA A 65 8.05 -7.85 -13.83
N LEU A 66 7.23 -7.27 -14.70
CA LEU A 66 7.22 -7.54 -16.14
C LEU A 66 8.55 -7.14 -16.78
N VAL A 67 9.04 -5.93 -16.49
CA VAL A 67 10.33 -5.43 -17.02
C VAL A 67 11.51 -6.29 -16.54
N SER A 68 11.40 -6.86 -15.34
CA SER A 68 12.46 -7.68 -14.74
C SER A 68 12.28 -9.18 -14.95
N LYS A 69 11.35 -9.60 -15.82
CA LYS A 69 11.01 -11.02 -16.09
C LYS A 69 10.73 -11.81 -14.80
N PHE A 70 9.98 -11.20 -13.88
CA PHE A 70 9.64 -11.75 -12.55
C PHE A 70 10.84 -12.06 -11.65
N ASN A 71 12.03 -11.53 -11.96
CA ASN A 71 13.16 -11.60 -11.05
C ASN A 71 13.16 -10.40 -10.08
N LEU A 72 12.23 -10.42 -9.12
CA LEU A 72 12.06 -9.40 -8.08
C LEU A 72 12.64 -9.83 -6.74
N ASN A 73 13.05 -8.85 -5.93
CA ASN A 73 13.30 -9.06 -4.51
C ASN A 73 12.03 -9.58 -3.81
N LYS A 74 12.17 -10.59 -2.94
CA LYS A 74 11.06 -11.21 -2.20
C LYS A 74 10.09 -10.21 -1.53
N LYS A 75 10.61 -9.05 -1.11
CA LYS A 75 9.81 -8.00 -0.45
C LYS A 75 8.76 -7.36 -1.36
N TYR A 76 9.00 -7.32 -2.67
CA TYR A 76 7.99 -6.87 -3.64
C TYR A 76 6.79 -7.81 -3.68
N TYR A 77 7.03 -9.13 -3.61
CA TYR A 77 5.95 -10.11 -3.58
C TYR A 77 5.14 -10.03 -2.29
N ILE A 78 5.81 -9.84 -1.15
CA ILE A 78 5.14 -9.63 0.15
C ILE A 78 4.31 -8.35 0.10
N ALA A 79 4.87 -7.25 -0.42
CA ALA A 79 4.16 -5.98 -0.58
C ALA A 79 2.92 -6.13 -1.48
N LEU A 80 3.04 -6.84 -2.60
CA LEU A 80 1.92 -7.11 -3.50
C LEU A 80 0.81 -7.92 -2.82
N GLY A 81 1.17 -8.93 -2.02
CA GLY A 81 0.21 -9.70 -1.22
C GLY A 81 -0.52 -8.83 -0.18
N ILE A 82 0.20 -7.94 0.51
CA ILE A 82 -0.40 -6.99 1.47
C ILE A 82 -1.37 -6.05 0.76
N LEU A 83 -0.98 -5.47 -0.38
CA LEU A 83 -1.84 -4.54 -1.13
C LEU A 83 -3.08 -5.25 -1.69
N ALA A 84 -2.94 -6.48 -2.20
CA ALA A 84 -4.06 -7.30 -2.64
C ALA A 84 -5.02 -7.62 -1.48
N LEU A 85 -4.48 -7.95 -0.30
CA LEU A 85 -5.28 -8.13 0.91
C LEU A 85 -6.03 -6.85 1.27
N THR A 86 -5.33 -5.70 1.33
CA THR A 86 -5.96 -4.40 1.64
C THR A 86 -7.10 -4.08 0.68
N ILE A 87 -6.89 -4.26 -0.63
CA ILE A 87 -7.92 -4.05 -1.64
C ILE A 87 -9.11 -4.99 -1.40
N THR A 88 -8.84 -6.26 -1.11
CA THR A 88 -9.90 -7.23 -0.81
C THR A 88 -10.71 -6.80 0.41
N LEU A 89 -10.06 -6.37 1.49
CA LEU A 89 -10.75 -5.88 2.69
C LEU A 89 -11.65 -4.67 2.39
N LEU A 90 -11.15 -3.71 1.61
CA LEU A 90 -11.90 -2.52 1.19
C LEU A 90 -13.19 -2.86 0.45
N PHE A 91 -13.17 -3.87 -0.43
CA PHE A 91 -14.33 -4.22 -1.24
C PHE A 91 -15.24 -5.29 -0.63
N THR A 92 -14.83 -5.97 0.45
CA THR A 92 -15.60 -7.10 1.02
C THR A 92 -16.05 -6.89 2.45
N ILE A 93 -15.23 -6.28 3.29
CA ILE A 93 -15.51 -6.11 4.73
C ILE A 93 -15.93 -4.67 5.04
N TYR A 94 -15.29 -3.70 4.39
CA TYR A 94 -15.49 -2.28 4.65
C TYR A 94 -16.52 -1.60 3.75
N ASN A 95 -17.17 -2.38 2.88
CA ASN A 95 -18.14 -1.90 1.91
C ASN A 95 -19.58 -2.05 2.41
#